data_AF-A0A6I5I2A8-F1
#
_entry.id   AF-A0A6I5I2A8-F1
#
_cell.length_a   1.000
_cell.length_b   1.000
_cell.length_c   1.000
_cell.angle_alpha   90.00
_cell.angle_beta   90.00
_cell.angle_gamma   90.00
#
_symmetry.space_group_name_H-M   'P 1'
#
loop_
_entity.id
_entity.type
_entity.pdbx_description
1 polymer ?
#
loop_
_entity_poly.entity_id
_entity_poly.type
_entity_poly.pdbx_seq_one_letter_code
_entity_poly.pdbx_strand_id
1 'polypeptide(L)'
;AERIEHLRMIRDVQDRTGGFRAFIPYTYQPENNKLRGRTQATSLEYLRVIAVARLFLDNVAHIQGSWLTTGKEMGQMTLHYGADDLGSVMLEENVVSSAGAKHRSNLPELLELIRGADRVPAQRSTTYEILRVHDDPANDPADERVVSHISSIVDSGDGVRRRSLKVLPVG
;
A
#
# COMPACT_ATOMS: atom_id res chain seq x y z
N ALA A 1 -5.33 -18.29 -19.12
CA ALA A 1 -4.65 -19.57 -18.86
C ALA A 1 -3.39 -19.36 -17.99
N GLU A 2 -2.44 -18.53 -18.42
CA GLU A 2 -1.13 -18.36 -17.75
C GLU A 2 -1.20 -17.99 -16.26
N ARG A 3 -2.08 -17.07 -15.85
CA ARG A 3 -2.21 -16.67 -14.43
C ARG A 3 -2.63 -17.83 -13.51
N ILE A 4 -3.55 -18.67 -13.97
CA ILE A 4 -4.03 -19.82 -13.19
C ILE A 4 -2.94 -20.89 -13.12
N GLU A 5 -2.22 -21.12 -14.22
CA GLU A 5 -1.10 -22.03 -14.24
C GLU A 5 0.01 -21.59 -13.26
N HIS A 6 0.29 -20.29 -13.19
CA HIS A 6 1.24 -19.75 -12.21
C HIS A 6 0.78 -19.97 -10.76
N LEU A 7 -0.51 -19.73 -10.44
CA LEU A 7 -1.06 -20.02 -9.10
C LEU A 7 -0.96 -21.51 -8.76
N ARG A 8 -1.21 -22.39 -9.72
CA ARG A 8 -1.04 -23.85 -9.56
C ARG A 8 0.39 -24.20 -9.21
N MET A 9 1.38 -23.66 -9.93
CA MET A 9 2.79 -23.90 -9.62
C MET A 9 3.17 -23.44 -8.21
N ILE A 10 2.69 -22.28 -7.77
CA ILE A 10 2.92 -21.78 -6.41
C ILE A 10 2.33 -22.75 -5.39
N ARG A 11 1.08 -23.17 -5.58
CA ARG A 11 0.40 -24.13 -4.69
C ARG A 11 1.14 -25.46 -4.62
N ASP A 12 1.54 -26.03 -5.77
CA ASP A 12 2.24 -27.31 -5.85
C ASP A 12 3.63 -27.24 -5.16
N VAL A 13 4.33 -26.11 -5.25
CA VAL A 13 5.60 -25.89 -4.52
C VAL A 13 5.36 -25.73 -3.03
N GLN A 14 4.28 -25.03 -2.65
CA GLN A 14 3.91 -24.85 -1.26
C GLN A 14 3.56 -26.19 -0.59
N ASP A 15 2.82 -27.06 -1.26
CA ASP A 15 2.51 -28.42 -0.75
C ASP A 15 3.78 -29.24 -0.47
N ARG A 16 4.82 -29.05 -1.28
CA ARG A 16 6.08 -29.80 -1.17
C ARG A 16 7.02 -29.24 -0.12
N THR A 17 6.97 -27.94 0.17
CA THR A 17 8.04 -27.25 0.92
C THR A 17 7.57 -26.43 2.10
N GLY A 18 6.32 -25.95 2.09
CA GLY A 18 5.78 -25.03 3.10
C GLY A 18 6.50 -23.69 3.18
N GLY A 19 7.30 -23.32 2.18
CA GLY A 19 8.24 -22.19 2.26
C GLY A 19 7.60 -20.80 2.07
N PHE A 20 6.44 -20.72 1.43
CA PHE A 20 5.74 -19.46 1.21
C PHE A 20 4.93 -19.06 2.43
N ARG A 21 5.14 -17.81 2.86
CA ARG A 21 4.31 -17.17 3.90
C ARG A 21 3.15 -16.41 3.29
N ALA A 22 3.40 -15.76 2.15
CA ALA A 22 2.43 -14.92 1.49
C ALA A 22 2.54 -14.95 -0.03
N PHE A 23 1.42 -14.68 -0.69
CA PHE A 23 1.37 -14.37 -2.11
C PHE A 23 1.08 -12.88 -2.32
N ILE A 24 1.81 -12.25 -3.25
CA ILE A 24 1.75 -10.81 -3.51
C ILE A 24 1.58 -10.60 -5.03
N PRO A 25 0.37 -10.28 -5.52
CA PRO A 25 0.20 -9.93 -6.91
C PRO A 25 0.63 -8.47 -7.16
N TYR A 26 1.56 -8.29 -8.09
CA TYR A 26 1.95 -6.97 -8.59
C TYR A 26 1.31 -6.68 -9.94
N THR A 27 0.81 -5.44 -10.08
CA THR A 27 0.41 -4.91 -11.39
C THR A 27 1.64 -4.46 -12.15
N TYR A 28 1.65 -4.68 -13.47
CA TYR A 28 2.72 -4.19 -14.33
C TYR A 28 2.75 -2.66 -14.35
N GLN A 29 3.93 -2.09 -14.07
CA GLN A 29 4.19 -0.65 -14.09
C GLN A 29 4.95 -0.29 -15.38
N PRO A 30 4.30 0.35 -16.37
CA PRO A 30 4.86 0.59 -17.70
C PRO A 30 5.88 1.74 -17.74
N GLU A 31 5.87 2.61 -16.74
CA GLU A 31 6.82 3.70 -16.60
C GLU A 31 8.22 3.15 -16.30
N ASN A 32 9.27 3.81 -16.79
CA ASN A 32 10.67 3.56 -16.44
C ASN A 32 11.23 2.14 -16.72
N ASN A 33 10.71 1.44 -17.73
CA ASN A 33 11.25 0.14 -18.15
C ASN A 33 11.38 -0.02 -19.68
N LYS A 34 12.15 -1.04 -20.11
CA LYS A 34 12.42 -1.33 -21.53
C LYS A 34 11.32 -2.13 -22.23
N LEU A 35 10.36 -2.68 -21.48
CA LEU A 35 9.35 -3.59 -21.99
C LEU A 35 8.29 -2.86 -22.83
N ARG A 36 8.11 -1.55 -22.64
CA ARG A 36 7.17 -0.67 -23.40
C ARG A 36 5.74 -1.23 -23.53
N GLY A 37 5.38 -2.20 -22.69
CA GLY A 37 4.04 -2.75 -22.64
C GLY A 37 3.05 -1.65 -22.27
N ARG A 38 1.90 -1.61 -22.95
CA ARG A 38 0.85 -0.61 -22.69
C ARG A 38 -0.31 -1.14 -21.86
N THR A 39 -0.38 -2.45 -21.68
CA THR A 39 -1.48 -3.09 -20.97
C THR A 39 -1.22 -3.04 -19.48
N GLN A 40 -1.95 -2.18 -18.78
CA GLN A 40 -2.06 -2.21 -17.33
C GLN A 40 -3.34 -2.97 -16.96
N ALA A 41 -3.27 -3.74 -15.87
CA ALA A 41 -4.47 -4.32 -15.30
C ALA A 41 -5.38 -3.20 -14.79
N THR A 42 -6.67 -3.30 -15.09
CA THR A 42 -7.69 -2.48 -14.44
C THR A 42 -7.78 -2.81 -12.96
N SER A 43 -8.29 -1.87 -12.16
CA SER A 43 -8.58 -2.09 -10.74
C SER A 43 -9.44 -3.34 -10.49
N LEU A 44 -10.43 -3.59 -11.34
CA LEU A 44 -11.28 -4.77 -11.22
C LEU A 44 -10.54 -6.07 -11.54
N GLU A 45 -9.66 -6.08 -12.53
CA GLU A 45 -8.81 -7.24 -12.82
C GLU A 45 -7.86 -7.54 -11.67
N TYR A 46 -7.32 -6.50 -11.02
CA TYR A 46 -6.46 -6.65 -9.85
C TYR A 46 -7.23 -7.27 -8.66
N LEU A 47 -8.39 -6.73 -8.31
CA LEU A 47 -9.24 -7.28 -7.25
C LEU A 47 -9.68 -8.72 -7.54
N ARG A 48 -9.97 -9.03 -8.81
CA ARG A 48 -10.28 -10.41 -9.23
C ARG A 48 -9.11 -11.34 -8.98
N VAL A 49 -7.87 -10.90 -9.23
CA VAL A 49 -6.68 -11.72 -8.93
C VAL A 49 -6.52 -11.95 -7.43
N ILE A 50 -6.76 -10.95 -6.59
CA ILE A 50 -6.74 -11.10 -5.12
C ILE A 50 -7.76 -12.16 -4.68
N ALA A 51 -9.02 -12.03 -5.12
CA ALA A 51 -10.08 -12.97 -4.75
C ALA A 51 -9.83 -14.39 -5.27
N VAL A 52 -9.40 -14.53 -6.53
CA VAL A 52 -9.05 -15.83 -7.10
C VAL A 52 -7.86 -16.44 -6.34
N ALA A 53 -6.83 -15.67 -6.00
CA ALA A 53 -5.70 -16.17 -5.23
C ALA A 53 -6.14 -16.67 -3.85
N ARG A 54 -6.99 -15.94 -3.14
CA ARG A 54 -7.54 -16.39 -1.83
C ARG A 54 -8.32 -17.69 -1.94
N LEU A 55 -9.11 -17.86 -2.99
CA LEU A 55 -9.91 -19.08 -3.19
C LEU A 55 -9.07 -20.27 -3.69
N PHE A 56 -7.99 -20.01 -4.43
CA PHE A 56 -7.21 -21.03 -5.12
C PHE A 56 -6.01 -21.51 -4.29
N LEU A 57 -5.33 -20.60 -3.57
CA LEU A 57 -4.15 -20.88 -2.76
C LEU A 57 -4.56 -21.24 -1.31
N ASP A 58 -5.20 -22.37 -1.15
CA ASP A 58 -5.63 -22.90 0.16
C ASP A 58 -4.46 -23.15 1.15
N ASN A 59 -3.23 -23.26 0.65
CA ASN A 59 -2.03 -23.60 1.42
C ASN A 59 -1.04 -22.43 1.60
N VAL A 60 -1.37 -21.23 1.12
CA VAL A 60 -0.61 -20.00 1.38
C VAL A 60 -1.41 -19.14 2.37
N ALA A 61 -0.87 -18.96 3.57
CA ALA A 61 -1.59 -18.34 4.67
C ALA A 61 -2.05 -16.91 4.36
N HIS A 62 -1.14 -16.09 3.81
CA HIS A 62 -1.34 -14.66 3.67
C HIS A 62 -1.44 -14.20 2.21
N ILE A 63 -2.33 -13.25 1.94
CA ILE A 63 -2.43 -12.56 0.66
C ILE A 63 -2.21 -11.07 0.90
N GLN A 64 -1.19 -10.49 0.26
CA GLN A 64 -0.87 -9.07 0.41
C GLN A 64 -1.50 -8.24 -0.72
N GLY A 65 -2.29 -7.25 -0.34
CA GLY A 65 -2.74 -6.16 -1.22
C GLY A 65 -1.68 -5.06 -1.34
N SER A 66 -1.46 -4.56 -2.55
CA SER A 66 -0.44 -3.56 -2.84
C SER A 66 -1.06 -2.18 -3.08
N TRP A 67 -1.11 -1.35 -2.03
CA TRP A 67 -1.49 0.06 -2.16
C TRP A 67 -0.42 0.89 -2.91
N LEU A 68 0.85 0.47 -2.86
CA LEU A 68 1.97 1.17 -3.51
C LEU A 68 1.82 1.27 -5.03
N THR A 69 1.29 0.22 -5.65
CA THR A 69 1.15 0.13 -7.11
C THR A 69 -0.26 0.42 -7.61
N THR A 70 -1.27 0.43 -6.72
CA THR A 70 -2.68 0.54 -7.11
C THR A 70 -3.43 1.72 -6.47
N GLY A 71 -2.81 2.41 -5.51
CA GLY A 71 -3.45 3.48 -4.73
C GLY A 71 -3.99 2.99 -3.39
N LYS A 72 -4.20 3.93 -2.46
CA LYS A 72 -4.66 3.64 -1.10
C LYS A 72 -6.07 3.04 -1.08
N GLU A 73 -6.95 3.61 -1.88
CA GLU A 73 -8.35 3.19 -2.02
C GLU A 73 -8.44 1.75 -2.54
N MET A 74 -7.62 1.43 -3.55
CA MET A 74 -7.54 0.07 -4.08
C MET A 74 -6.90 -0.90 -3.10
N GLY A 75 -5.84 -0.47 -2.40
CA GLY A 75 -5.24 -1.23 -1.31
C GLY A 75 -6.26 -1.60 -0.24
N GLN A 76 -7.01 -0.62 0.27
CA GLN A 76 -8.10 -0.85 1.22
C GLN A 76 -9.13 -1.84 0.68
N MET A 77 -9.55 -1.66 -0.59
CA MET A 77 -10.52 -2.57 -1.21
C MET A 77 -10.05 -4.02 -1.23
N THR A 78 -8.75 -4.29 -1.36
CA THR A 78 -8.24 -5.68 -1.35
C THR A 78 -8.59 -6.45 -0.07
N LEU A 79 -8.76 -5.77 1.08
CA LEU A 79 -9.13 -6.38 2.35
C LEU A 79 -10.56 -6.98 2.34
N HIS A 80 -11.41 -6.48 1.46
CA HIS A 80 -12.74 -7.04 1.21
C HIS A 80 -12.72 -8.20 0.20
N TYR A 81 -11.63 -8.37 -0.55
CA TYR A 81 -11.47 -9.39 -1.59
C TYR A 81 -10.57 -10.55 -1.17
N GLY A 82 -10.13 -10.59 0.09
CA GLY A 82 -9.39 -11.71 0.65
C GLY A 82 -7.92 -11.43 0.96
N ALA A 83 -7.43 -10.21 0.77
CA ALA A 83 -6.15 -9.81 1.35
C ALA A 83 -6.28 -9.66 2.87
N ASP A 84 -5.23 -10.01 3.59
CA ASP A 84 -5.11 -9.82 5.05
C ASP A 84 -3.90 -8.95 5.43
N ASP A 85 -3.13 -8.51 4.44
CA ASP A 85 -1.90 -7.74 4.60
C ASP A 85 -1.86 -6.60 3.58
N LEU A 86 -1.52 -5.38 4.01
CA LEU A 86 -1.31 -4.22 3.13
C LEU A 86 0.19 -3.93 2.88
N GLY A 87 1.08 -4.79 3.38
CA GLY A 87 2.52 -4.56 3.32
C GLY A 87 3.00 -3.51 4.32
N SER A 88 4.28 -3.15 4.25
CA SER A 88 4.90 -2.20 5.18
C SER A 88 4.70 -0.75 4.74
N VAL A 89 4.65 0.16 5.72
CA VAL A 89 5.13 1.54 5.52
C VAL A 89 6.59 1.40 5.12
N MET A 90 6.93 1.67 3.86
CA MET A 90 8.31 1.57 3.43
C MET A 90 9.11 2.65 4.17
N LEU A 91 9.84 2.24 5.20
CA LEU A 91 10.65 3.12 6.05
C LEU A 91 11.80 3.82 5.30
N GLU A 92 12.06 3.48 4.03
CA GLU A 92 13.01 4.22 3.22
C GLU A 92 12.54 4.38 1.77
N GLU A 93 12.49 5.64 1.41
CA GLU A 93 12.15 6.29 0.15
C GLU A 93 13.05 5.92 -1.06
N ASN A 94 13.80 4.82 -1.00
CA ASN A 94 14.96 4.60 -1.87
C ASN A 94 14.78 3.56 -2.99
N VAL A 95 13.82 2.62 -2.92
CA VAL A 95 13.75 1.52 -3.92
C VAL A 95 12.58 1.68 -4.91
N VAL A 96 11.46 2.28 -4.50
CA VAL A 96 10.26 2.40 -5.35
C VAL A 96 10.08 3.80 -5.95
N SER A 97 10.73 4.82 -5.39
CA SER A 97 10.88 6.13 -6.04
C SER A 97 11.63 5.98 -7.38
N SER A 98 12.61 5.08 -7.44
CA SER A 98 13.36 4.72 -8.65
C SER A 98 12.51 3.98 -9.70
N ALA A 99 11.44 3.32 -9.27
CA ALA A 99 10.52 2.57 -10.13
C ALA A 99 9.27 3.38 -10.55
N GLY A 100 9.13 4.62 -10.07
CA GLY A 100 8.02 5.53 -10.44
C GLY A 100 6.71 5.34 -9.66
N ALA A 101 6.71 4.63 -8.52
CA ALA A 101 5.48 4.56 -7.71
C ALA A 101 5.18 5.93 -7.07
N LYS A 102 3.95 6.39 -7.26
CA LYS A 102 3.50 7.74 -6.86
C LYS A 102 2.80 7.75 -5.50
N HIS A 103 2.48 6.59 -4.95
CA HIS A 103 1.69 6.46 -3.72
C HIS A 103 2.60 6.36 -2.50
N ARG A 104 2.32 7.19 -1.49
CA ARG A 104 3.00 7.22 -0.19
C ARG A 104 1.97 7.07 0.90
N SER A 105 2.33 6.41 1.99
CA SER A 105 1.51 6.31 3.19
C SER A 105 2.42 6.39 4.41
N ASN A 106 1.87 6.84 5.52
CA ASN A 106 2.49 6.68 6.84
C ASN A 106 1.73 5.64 7.68
N LEU A 107 2.21 5.39 8.90
CA LEU A 107 1.59 4.42 9.80
C LEU A 107 0.15 4.80 10.16
N PRO A 108 -0.15 6.01 10.66
CA PRO A 108 -1.53 6.43 10.94
C PRO A 108 -2.50 6.21 9.77
N GLU A 109 -2.12 6.58 8.55
CA GLU A 109 -2.94 6.41 7.36
C GLU A 109 -3.21 4.92 7.05
N LEU A 110 -2.23 4.03 7.25
CA LEU A 110 -2.47 2.59 7.08
C LEU A 110 -3.42 2.03 8.15
N LEU A 111 -3.32 2.50 9.40
CA LEU A 111 -4.24 2.10 10.46
C LEU A 111 -5.67 2.54 10.13
N GLU A 112 -5.84 3.78 9.65
CA GLU A 112 -7.13 4.30 9.19
C GLU A 112 -7.68 3.51 7.99
N LEU A 113 -6.85 3.19 7.00
CA LEU A 113 -7.27 2.39 5.84
C LEU A 113 -7.77 1.01 6.27
N ILE A 114 -7.05 0.33 7.16
CA ILE A 114 -7.45 -1.00 7.64
C ILE A 114 -8.75 -0.91 8.44
N ARG A 115 -8.89 0.08 9.35
CA ARG A 115 -10.15 0.29 10.10
C ARG A 115 -11.31 0.64 9.21
N GLY A 116 -11.09 1.47 8.18
CA GLY A 116 -12.12 1.82 7.20
C GLY A 116 -12.60 0.65 6.35
N ALA A 117 -11.90 -0.50 6.38
CA ALA A 117 -12.34 -1.75 5.78
C ALA A 117 -13.00 -2.72 6.79
N ASP A 118 -13.39 -2.21 7.97
CA ASP A 118 -13.94 -2.99 9.09
C ASP A 118 -13.01 -4.13 9.52
N ARG A 119 -11.73 -3.81 9.70
CA ARG A 119 -10.67 -4.74 10.17
C ARG A 119 -9.91 -4.13 11.35
N VAL A 120 -9.29 -5.00 12.14
CA VAL A 120 -8.39 -4.59 13.24
C VAL A 120 -6.96 -4.54 12.70
N PRO A 121 -6.29 -3.37 12.68
CA PRO A 121 -4.91 -3.29 12.23
C PRO A 121 -3.97 -3.99 13.21
N ALA A 122 -2.96 -4.67 12.67
CA ALA A 122 -1.91 -5.30 13.45
C ALA A 122 -0.55 -5.11 12.78
N GLN A 123 0.44 -4.74 13.58
CA GLN A 123 1.84 -4.76 13.16
C GLN A 123 2.36 -6.19 13.26
N ARG A 124 2.96 -6.67 12.17
CA ARG A 124 3.58 -8.00 12.09
C ARG A 124 5.08 -7.93 11.87
N SER A 125 5.77 -9.01 12.22
CA SER A 125 7.15 -9.26 11.80
C SER A 125 7.19 -9.75 10.33
N THR A 126 8.40 -10.00 9.82
CA THR A 126 8.60 -10.64 8.50
C THR A 126 8.19 -12.12 8.50
N THR A 127 8.11 -12.75 9.67
CA THR A 127 7.61 -14.12 9.85
C THR A 127 6.10 -14.18 10.12
N TYR A 128 5.39 -13.05 10.03
CA TYR A 128 3.95 -12.90 10.30
C TYR A 128 3.55 -13.10 11.77
N GLU A 129 4.50 -13.00 12.69
CA GLU A 129 4.19 -12.92 14.12
C GLU A 129 3.58 -11.54 14.42
N ILE A 130 2.47 -11.52 15.15
CA ILE A 130 1.82 -10.28 15.57
C ILE A 130 2.65 -9.64 16.69
N LEU A 131 3.21 -8.46 16.41
CA LEU A 131 4.01 -7.68 17.35
C LEU A 131 3.13 -6.74 18.17
N ARG A 132 2.11 -6.16 17.54
CA ARG A 132 1.18 -5.21 18.17
C ARG A 132 -0.17 -5.22 17.46
N VAL A 133 -1.25 -5.22 18.24
CA VAL A 133 -2.61 -4.99 17.73
C VAL A 133 -3.02 -3.54 18.03
N HIS A 134 -3.69 -2.91 17.07
CA HIS A 134 -4.17 -1.52 17.13
C HIS A 134 -5.71 -1.47 17.21
N ASP A 135 -6.26 -2.10 18.24
CA ASP A 135 -7.70 -2.23 18.48
C ASP A 135 -8.37 -0.92 18.91
N ASP A 136 -7.66 -0.09 19.67
CA ASP A 136 -8.12 1.23 20.12
C ASP A 136 -7.31 2.36 19.45
N PRO A 137 -7.94 3.21 18.61
CA PRO A 137 -7.29 4.38 18.02
C PRO A 137 -6.65 5.33 19.02
N ALA A 138 -7.12 5.39 20.27
CA ALA A 138 -6.54 6.25 21.31
C ALA A 138 -5.11 5.83 21.70
N ASN A 139 -4.74 4.57 21.44
CA ASN A 139 -3.42 4.01 21.75
C ASN A 139 -2.49 3.96 20.53
N ASP A 140 -2.91 4.52 19.39
CA ASP A 140 -2.08 4.54 18.20
C ASP A 140 -0.84 5.43 18.39
N PRO A 141 0.30 5.02 17.83
CA PRO A 141 1.49 5.86 17.86
C PRO A 141 1.23 7.16 17.08
N ALA A 142 1.49 8.30 17.72
CA ALA A 142 1.68 9.55 17.01
C ALA A 142 2.97 9.43 16.19
N ASP A 143 2.90 9.72 14.89
CA ASP A 143 4.06 9.62 14.02
C ASP A 143 5.05 10.78 14.29
N GLU A 144 6.11 10.53 15.05
CA GLU A 144 7.19 11.51 15.29
C GLU A 144 8.15 11.67 14.09
N ARG A 145 8.05 10.82 13.05
CA ARG A 145 9.07 10.71 12.00
C ARG A 145 8.63 11.21 10.63
N VAL A 146 7.40 11.66 10.48
CA VAL A 146 6.96 12.45 9.32
C VAL A 146 6.90 13.92 9.72
N VAL A 147 8.06 14.55 9.87
CA VAL A 147 8.15 15.99 9.66
C VAL A 147 7.93 16.19 8.17
N SER A 148 6.67 16.35 7.78
CA SER A 148 6.31 16.81 6.45
C SER A 148 7.17 18.04 6.14
N HIS A 149 7.78 18.04 4.96
CA HIS A 149 8.58 19.12 4.37
C HIS A 149 7.78 20.45 4.19
N ILE A 150 6.69 20.64 4.92
CA ILE A 150 5.91 21.87 5.05
C ILE A 150 6.38 22.73 6.25
N SER A 151 7.29 22.24 7.10
CA SER A 151 7.86 23.07 8.18
C SER A 151 8.98 24.02 7.71
N SER A 152 9.68 23.73 6.61
CA SER A 152 10.80 24.58 6.13
C SER A 152 10.39 25.81 5.34
N ILE A 153 9.09 26.04 5.10
CA ILE A 153 8.58 27.30 4.54
C ILE A 153 8.14 28.27 5.65
N VAL A 154 7.98 27.79 6.89
CA VAL A 154 7.42 28.59 7.98
C VAL A 154 8.50 29.15 8.92
N ASP A 155 9.74 28.65 8.86
CA ASP A 155 10.79 29.04 9.82
C ASP A 155 12.15 29.40 9.20
N SER A 156 12.15 29.99 8.01
CA SER A 156 13.26 30.85 7.56
C SER A 156 12.82 32.30 7.69
N GLY A 157 13.12 32.87 8.85
CA GLY A 157 13.03 34.31 9.05
C GLY A 157 13.93 35.03 8.05
N ASP A 158 13.30 35.68 7.07
CA ASP A 158 13.84 36.88 6.45
C ASP A 158 12.68 37.72 5.90
N GLY A 159 12.63 38.97 6.37
CA GLY A 159 11.51 39.87 6.19
C GLY A 159 11.21 40.19 4.74
N VAL A 160 10.01 39.85 4.28
CA VAL A 160 9.39 40.48 3.11
C VAL A 160 8.02 41.02 3.52
N ARG A 161 7.89 42.36 3.45
CA ARG A 161 6.66 43.12 3.70
C ARG A 161 5.47 42.48 2.97
N ARG A 162 4.42 42.14 3.72
CA ARG A 162 3.08 41.90 3.17
C ARG A 162 2.64 43.13 2.38
N ARG A 163 2.60 43.04 1.04
CA ARG A 163 1.75 43.92 0.23
C ARG A 163 0.33 43.38 0.30
N SER A 164 -0.56 44.13 0.92
CA SER A 164 -2.00 43.87 0.90
C SER A 164 -2.50 43.99 -0.55
N LEU A 165 -3.05 42.89 -1.08
CA LEU A 165 -3.85 42.92 -2.30
C LEU A 165 -5.17 43.61 -1.97
N LYS A 166 -5.40 44.79 -2.55
CA LYS A 166 -6.71 45.45 -2.55
C LYS A 166 -7.64 44.65 -3.46
N VAL A 167 -8.67 44.06 -2.86
CA VAL A 167 -9.84 43.57 -3.61
C VAL A 167 -10.63 44.80 -4.06
N LEU A 168 -10.79 44.98 -5.37
CA LEU A 168 -11.68 46.00 -5.92
C LEU A 168 -13.13 45.50 -5.85
N PRO A 169 -14.11 46.36 -5.51
CA PRO A 169 -15.50 45.97 -5.49
C PRO A 169 -16.00 45.73 -6.92
N VAL A 170 -16.76 44.64 -7.10
CA VAL A 170 -17.50 44.35 -8.32
C VAL A 170 -18.74 45.24 -8.33
N GLY A 171 -18.84 46.11 -9.33
CA GLY A 171 -20.07 46.78 -9.73
C GLY A 171 -20.70 46.08 -10.92
#